data_AF-N1WEX5-F1
#
_entry.id   AF-N1WEX5-F1
#
_cell.length_a   1.000
_cell.length_b   1.000
_cell.length_c   1.000
_cell.angle_alpha   90.00
_cell.angle_beta   90.00
_cell.angle_gamma   90.00
#
_symmetry.space_group_name_H-M   'P 1'
#
loop_
_entity.id
_entity.type
_entity.pdbx_description
1 polymer ?
#
loop_
_entity_poly.entity_id
_entity_poly.type
_entity_poly.pdbx_seq_one_letter_code
_entity_poly.pdbx_strand_id
1 'polypeptide(L)'
;MEANQSRVKSEEILDLTDFLNQYPWTEEWAQFGKPIDTLWDFELDINIETLWPWLIDTSSFNKRLGIPEMKFVEKEGKLFGSSKNAGILMEWEEVPWEWEYCKGLNNARIYSKGLARYVRTRYLLEKLSESKTKLTVYFGWIPRGIAGKLILHFGMKQLYRDYQRSLAGLLEDIEKRMKNESMLLLNKTSKESSPIAESVKLQQIKTNLIREGIDEILLDRVIHYILFEEENELYRIRIKKLAMDWKVPLESLLILFLHGCRQGLFTLSWDVICPHCRGVRSELFNLGDVPSRDTCDACGIDFESTKLNTIEVTFHIHPSIREVQKRFFCAAEPATKTHIRFQRTVQPETEYITNLLLNEGVFRLRIAGEKKYNLLELQPSSPETIHWTVDQPGVELTAKPMPTVQIFNAEKSPRTFIIEERKEDAISLRPVELFNFQDFRDLFSEQAIASDLQLDIGIQTILFTDIVGSTRFYLAEGDSGAFKEVREHFVQAFRIIKEHKGAVVKTIGDAVMASFSSPLDSLLASIELQKVFQVTPENRIQIRISIHSGQCLAVNLNSNIDYFGITVNYASKLQGITEAGEIAFSEAVFRDGETINHLKNAGMKVEKVPFKLPWSSEEDPAYKLVFNASIN
;
A
#
# COMPACT_ATOMS: atom_id res chain seq x y z
N MET A 1 -49.30 -8.47 11.94
CA MET A 1 -49.01 -7.53 10.83
C MET A 1 -47.63 -7.88 10.33
N GLU A 2 -47.59 -8.67 9.27
CA GLU A 2 -46.37 -9.24 8.68
C GLU A 2 -45.61 -8.13 7.95
N ALA A 3 -44.43 -7.77 8.48
CA ALA A 3 -43.48 -6.94 7.77
C ALA A 3 -42.86 -7.78 6.64
N ASN A 4 -43.05 -7.31 5.42
CA ASN A 4 -42.58 -7.94 4.18
C ASN A 4 -41.04 -7.96 4.17
N GLN A 5 -40.44 -9.05 4.67
CA GLN A 5 -39.00 -9.28 4.64
C GLN A 5 -38.56 -9.50 3.19
N SER A 6 -37.96 -8.48 2.57
CA SER A 6 -37.39 -8.58 1.23
C SER A 6 -36.13 -9.45 1.24
N ARG A 7 -36.28 -10.77 1.09
CA ARG A 7 -35.17 -11.68 0.78
C ARG A 7 -34.73 -11.45 -0.66
N VAL A 8 -33.67 -10.68 -0.88
CA VAL A 8 -33.03 -10.59 -2.21
C VAL A 8 -32.09 -11.80 -2.35
N LYS A 9 -32.58 -12.90 -2.92
CA LYS A 9 -31.72 -13.93 -3.51
C LYS A 9 -31.38 -13.48 -4.94
N SER A 10 -30.12 -13.56 -5.35
CA SER A 10 -29.71 -13.26 -6.72
C SER A 10 -30.25 -14.33 -7.67
N GLU A 11 -31.40 -14.06 -8.27
CA GLU A 11 -31.93 -14.85 -9.39
C GLU A 11 -31.25 -14.41 -10.69
N GLU A 12 -31.15 -15.32 -11.67
CA GLU A 12 -30.58 -15.04 -12.99
C GLU A 12 -31.35 -13.90 -13.68
N ILE A 13 -30.65 -12.91 -14.24
CA ILE A 13 -31.27 -11.78 -14.93
C ILE A 13 -31.35 -12.12 -16.42
N LEU A 14 -32.56 -12.46 -16.87
CA LEU A 14 -32.83 -12.84 -18.26
C LEU A 14 -33.18 -11.63 -19.12
N ASP A 15 -33.90 -10.66 -18.56
CA ASP A 15 -34.31 -9.46 -19.28
C ASP A 15 -34.44 -8.21 -18.39
N LEU A 16 -34.87 -7.10 -18.99
CA LEU A 16 -35.07 -5.83 -18.30
C LEU A 16 -36.17 -5.90 -17.22
N THR A 17 -37.20 -6.73 -17.42
CA THR A 17 -38.29 -6.90 -16.46
C THR A 17 -37.76 -7.55 -15.19
N ASP A 18 -37.01 -8.64 -15.33
CA ASP A 18 -36.36 -9.33 -14.21
C ASP A 18 -35.38 -8.42 -13.48
N PHE A 19 -34.59 -7.65 -14.24
CA PHE A 19 -33.68 -6.66 -13.67
C PHE A 19 -34.44 -5.62 -12.83
N LEU A 20 -35.54 -5.05 -13.35
CA LEU A 20 -36.31 -4.02 -12.64
C LEU A 20 -37.11 -4.58 -11.46
N ASN A 21 -37.45 -5.88 -11.46
CA ASN A 21 -38.03 -6.56 -10.31
C ASN A 21 -37.02 -6.71 -9.17
N GLN A 22 -35.77 -7.06 -9.49
CA GLN A 22 -34.70 -7.18 -8.51
C GLN A 22 -34.17 -5.81 -8.04
N TYR A 23 -34.15 -4.81 -8.93
CA TYR A 23 -33.65 -3.46 -8.67
C TYR A 23 -34.69 -2.39 -9.04
N PRO A 24 -35.81 -2.33 -8.29
CA PRO A 24 -36.90 -1.41 -8.61
C PRO A 24 -36.49 0.05 -8.48
N TRP A 25 -37.21 0.92 -9.17
CA TRP A 25 -37.13 2.36 -8.95
C TRP A 25 -37.81 2.69 -7.61
N THR A 26 -37.17 3.52 -6.79
CA THR A 26 -37.83 4.03 -5.57
C THR A 26 -38.93 5.01 -5.94
N GLU A 27 -39.99 5.07 -5.12
CA GLU A 27 -41.11 6.01 -5.32
C GLU A 27 -40.64 7.46 -5.38
N GLU A 28 -39.61 7.79 -4.61
CA GLU A 28 -38.94 9.10 -4.58
C GLU A 28 -38.56 9.58 -5.99
N TRP A 29 -38.07 8.70 -6.85
CA TRP A 29 -37.61 9.06 -8.19
C TRP A 29 -38.67 8.81 -9.27
N ALA A 30 -39.45 7.74 -9.12
CA ALA A 30 -40.50 7.36 -10.07
C ALA A 30 -41.58 8.44 -10.22
N GLN A 31 -41.86 9.21 -9.17
CA GLN A 31 -42.82 10.32 -9.20
C GLN A 31 -42.46 11.44 -10.19
N PHE A 32 -41.18 11.58 -10.58
CA PHE A 32 -40.75 12.66 -11.45
C PHE A 32 -40.92 12.38 -12.96
N GLY A 33 -41.39 11.17 -13.31
CA GLY A 33 -41.72 10.79 -14.68
C GLY A 33 -41.27 9.38 -15.04
N LYS A 34 -41.69 8.89 -16.21
CA LYS A 34 -41.33 7.55 -16.68
C LYS A 34 -39.80 7.47 -16.94
N PRO A 35 -39.09 6.52 -16.30
CA PRO A 35 -37.67 6.32 -16.55
C PRO A 35 -37.36 5.93 -18.00
N ILE A 36 -36.14 6.20 -18.43
CA ILE A 36 -35.53 5.58 -19.60
C ILE A 36 -34.59 4.51 -19.08
N ASP A 37 -34.96 3.26 -19.34
CA ASP A 37 -34.21 2.08 -18.92
C ASP A 37 -33.53 1.44 -20.13
N THR A 38 -32.30 0.98 -19.94
CA THR A 38 -31.55 0.27 -20.97
C THR A 38 -30.71 -0.79 -20.31
N LEU A 39 -30.79 -2.03 -20.81
CA LEU A 39 -30.01 -3.18 -20.35
C LEU A 39 -29.21 -3.71 -21.54
N TRP A 40 -27.91 -3.90 -21.34
CA TRP A 40 -26.98 -4.40 -22.36
C TRP A 40 -26.22 -5.60 -21.84
N ASP A 41 -26.15 -6.65 -22.65
CA ASP A 41 -25.39 -7.86 -22.33
C ASP A 41 -24.19 -7.96 -23.26
N PHE A 42 -23.03 -8.24 -22.68
CA PHE A 42 -21.78 -8.50 -23.39
C PHE A 42 -21.20 -9.82 -22.93
N GLU A 43 -21.01 -10.76 -23.85
CA GLU A 43 -20.21 -11.95 -23.61
C GLU A 43 -18.76 -11.66 -23.98
N LEU A 44 -17.86 -11.86 -23.02
CA LEU A 44 -16.45 -11.53 -23.12
C LEU A 44 -15.62 -12.81 -22.97
N ASP A 45 -14.71 -13.06 -23.91
CA ASP A 45 -13.81 -14.23 -23.90
C ASP A 45 -12.62 -14.01 -22.93
N ILE A 46 -12.93 -13.72 -21.68
CA ILE A 46 -12.00 -13.52 -20.59
C ILE A 46 -12.64 -13.98 -19.27
N ASN A 47 -11.84 -14.46 -18.31
CA ASN A 47 -12.35 -14.76 -16.97
C ASN A 47 -12.55 -13.47 -16.15
N ILE A 48 -13.39 -13.56 -15.11
CA ILE A 48 -13.81 -12.40 -14.34
C ILE A 48 -12.65 -11.79 -13.57
N GLU A 49 -11.80 -12.62 -12.98
CA GLU A 49 -10.68 -12.18 -12.13
C GLU A 49 -9.66 -11.36 -12.91
N THR A 50 -9.40 -11.72 -14.18
CA THR A 50 -8.54 -10.94 -15.08
C THR A 50 -9.23 -9.69 -15.59
N LEU A 51 -10.55 -9.74 -15.88
CA LEU A 51 -11.31 -8.58 -16.35
C LEU A 51 -11.51 -7.53 -15.25
N TRP A 52 -11.73 -7.97 -14.01
CA TRP A 52 -12.20 -7.12 -12.91
C TRP A 52 -11.33 -5.88 -12.68
N PRO A 53 -9.99 -5.97 -12.55
CA PRO A 53 -9.13 -4.81 -12.34
C PRO A 53 -9.29 -3.72 -13.43
N TRP A 54 -9.52 -4.14 -14.67
CA TRP A 54 -9.67 -3.24 -15.82
C TRP A 54 -11.06 -2.64 -15.89
N LEU A 55 -12.10 -3.41 -15.55
CA LEU A 55 -13.48 -2.94 -15.53
C LEU A 55 -13.70 -1.89 -14.43
N ILE A 56 -13.10 -2.10 -13.26
CA ILE A 56 -13.25 -1.19 -12.13
C ILE A 56 -12.36 0.06 -12.23
N ASP A 57 -11.42 0.10 -13.17
CA ASP A 57 -10.77 1.32 -13.63
C ASP A 57 -11.70 2.12 -14.53
N THR A 58 -12.78 2.57 -13.90
CA THR A 58 -13.81 3.38 -14.53
C THR A 58 -13.27 4.70 -15.07
N SER A 59 -12.14 5.20 -14.56
CA SER A 59 -11.53 6.42 -15.07
C SER A 59 -10.93 6.20 -16.46
N SER A 60 -10.09 5.17 -16.61
CA SER A 60 -9.52 4.80 -17.91
C SER A 60 -10.60 4.36 -18.90
N PHE A 61 -11.61 3.63 -18.43
CA PHE A 61 -12.73 3.22 -19.28
C PHE A 61 -13.59 4.40 -19.74
N ASN A 62 -13.91 5.37 -18.85
CA ASN A 62 -14.65 6.58 -19.20
C ASN A 62 -13.87 7.45 -20.19
N LYS A 63 -12.56 7.58 -20.03
CA LYS A 63 -11.67 8.26 -20.99
C LYS A 63 -11.76 7.60 -22.37
N ARG A 64 -11.73 6.27 -22.43
CA ARG A 64 -11.89 5.50 -23.69
C ARG A 64 -13.26 5.71 -24.35
N LEU A 65 -14.31 5.81 -23.55
CA LEU A 65 -15.66 6.15 -24.03
C LEU A 65 -15.77 7.60 -24.55
N GLY A 66 -14.75 8.43 -24.38
CA GLY A 66 -14.78 9.85 -24.73
C GLY A 66 -15.63 10.69 -23.77
N ILE A 67 -15.84 10.20 -22.54
CA ILE A 67 -16.55 10.94 -21.52
C ILE A 67 -15.66 12.12 -21.06
N PRO A 68 -16.21 13.36 -21.00
CA PRO A 68 -15.43 14.51 -20.55
C PRO A 68 -14.92 14.35 -19.11
N GLU A 69 -13.78 14.97 -18.85
CA GLU A 69 -13.22 15.09 -17.51
C GLU A 69 -14.23 15.72 -16.53
N MET A 70 -14.26 15.20 -15.31
CA MET A 70 -15.19 15.62 -14.27
C MET A 70 -14.42 16.32 -13.15
N LYS A 71 -15.05 17.34 -12.55
CA LYS A 71 -14.51 18.04 -11.38
C LYS A 71 -15.34 17.69 -10.16
N PHE A 72 -14.67 17.30 -9.08
CA PHE A 72 -15.32 16.92 -7.83
C PHE A 72 -14.95 17.88 -6.70
N VAL A 73 -15.94 18.21 -5.87
CA VAL A 73 -15.77 19.00 -4.65
C VAL A 73 -16.54 18.31 -3.54
N GLU A 74 -15.89 18.06 -2.41
CA GLU A 74 -16.52 17.50 -1.22
C GLU A 74 -17.06 18.64 -0.33
N LYS A 75 -18.30 18.53 0.13
CA LYS A 75 -18.95 19.48 1.04
C LYS A 75 -19.87 18.73 1.99
N GLU A 76 -19.71 18.94 3.30
CA GLU A 76 -20.58 18.36 4.34
C GLU A 76 -20.69 16.82 4.24
N GLY A 77 -19.57 16.14 3.94
CA GLY A 77 -19.53 14.67 3.79
C GLY A 77 -20.19 14.13 2.52
N LYS A 78 -20.60 15.00 1.59
CA LYS A 78 -21.16 14.66 0.28
C LYS A 78 -20.22 15.08 -0.84
N LEU A 79 -20.17 14.25 -1.88
CA LEU A 79 -19.33 14.51 -3.04
C LEU A 79 -20.18 15.12 -4.17
N PHE A 80 -19.79 16.29 -4.66
CA PHE A 80 -20.47 16.98 -5.76
C PHE A 80 -19.61 16.97 -7.01
N GLY A 81 -20.17 16.53 -8.13
CA GLY A 81 -19.52 16.50 -9.43
C GLY A 81 -20.03 17.58 -10.37
N SER A 82 -19.15 18.05 -11.26
CA SER A 82 -19.50 18.91 -12.38
C SER A 82 -18.76 18.53 -13.65
N SER A 83 -19.42 18.69 -14.79
CA SER A 83 -18.83 18.46 -16.12
C SER A 83 -19.58 19.28 -17.17
N LYS A 84 -18.95 19.51 -18.32
CA LYS A 84 -19.57 20.14 -19.49
C LYS A 84 -19.63 19.14 -20.64
N ASN A 85 -20.80 18.54 -20.86
CA ASN A 85 -21.00 17.51 -21.88
C ASN A 85 -21.68 18.14 -23.10
N ALA A 86 -21.02 18.12 -24.26
CA ALA A 86 -21.53 18.72 -25.50
C ALA A 86 -22.05 20.16 -25.31
N GLY A 87 -21.35 20.97 -24.49
CA GLY A 87 -21.73 22.35 -24.19
C GLY A 87 -22.70 22.52 -23.01
N ILE A 88 -23.33 21.45 -22.53
CA ILE A 88 -24.32 21.49 -21.46
C ILE A 88 -23.62 21.30 -20.11
N LEU A 89 -23.80 22.27 -19.21
CA LEU A 89 -23.32 22.17 -17.84
C LEU A 89 -24.16 21.16 -17.06
N MET A 90 -23.47 20.21 -16.45
CA MET A 90 -24.03 19.17 -15.61
C MET A 90 -23.44 19.33 -14.21
N GLU A 91 -24.30 19.32 -13.20
CA GLU A 91 -23.90 19.37 -11.78
C GLU A 91 -24.74 18.35 -11.02
N TRP A 92 -24.10 17.59 -10.14
CA TRP A 92 -24.75 16.50 -9.41
C TRP A 92 -24.13 16.26 -8.03
N GLU A 93 -24.91 15.64 -7.15
CA GLU A 93 -24.45 14.93 -5.96
C GLU A 93 -24.19 13.47 -6.34
N GLU A 94 -23.02 12.94 -5.96
CA GLU A 94 -22.68 11.52 -6.16
C GLU A 94 -23.25 10.70 -5.00
N VAL A 95 -24.02 9.67 -5.32
CA VAL A 95 -24.46 8.68 -4.34
C VAL A 95 -23.29 7.72 -4.08
N PRO A 96 -23.01 7.34 -2.82
CA PRO A 96 -21.95 6.39 -2.50
C PRO A 96 -22.03 5.15 -3.39
N TRP A 97 -20.91 4.83 -4.04
CA TRP A 97 -20.81 3.67 -4.91
C TRP A 97 -20.89 2.39 -4.09
N GLU A 98 -21.45 1.36 -4.69
CA GLU A 98 -21.50 0.02 -4.10
C GLU A 98 -20.83 -0.96 -5.05
N TRP A 99 -20.12 -1.94 -4.52
CA TRP A 99 -19.54 -2.99 -5.34
C TRP A 99 -19.29 -4.25 -4.52
N GLU A 100 -19.27 -5.37 -5.25
CA GLU A 100 -18.92 -6.69 -4.74
C GLU A 100 -17.88 -7.30 -5.69
N TYR A 101 -16.75 -7.71 -5.12
CA TYR A 101 -15.62 -8.26 -5.85
C TYR A 101 -16.06 -9.35 -6.83
N CYS A 102 -15.70 -9.18 -8.11
CA CYS A 102 -16.03 -10.09 -9.21
C CYS A 102 -17.54 -10.33 -9.46
N LYS A 103 -18.44 -9.55 -8.84
CA LYS A 103 -19.89 -9.65 -9.05
C LYS A 103 -20.50 -8.42 -9.70
N GLY A 104 -19.96 -7.25 -9.42
CA GLY A 104 -20.51 -6.03 -10.00
C GLY A 104 -20.23 -4.77 -9.21
N LEU A 105 -20.60 -3.65 -9.81
CA LEU A 105 -20.55 -2.34 -9.19
C LEU A 105 -21.78 -1.53 -9.60
N ASN A 106 -22.20 -0.59 -8.76
CA ASN A 106 -23.27 0.33 -9.09
C ASN A 106 -23.01 1.70 -8.51
N ASN A 107 -23.56 2.69 -9.21
CA ASN A 107 -23.50 4.07 -8.80
C ASN A 107 -24.77 4.81 -9.20
N ALA A 108 -24.97 5.95 -8.56
CA ALA A 108 -26.04 6.85 -8.91
C ALA A 108 -25.63 8.31 -8.71
N ARG A 109 -26.32 9.19 -9.43
CA ARG A 109 -26.08 10.63 -9.45
C ARG A 109 -27.39 11.38 -9.37
N ILE A 110 -27.48 12.30 -8.43
CA ILE A 110 -28.63 13.19 -8.24
C ILE A 110 -28.27 14.54 -8.85
N TYR A 111 -28.86 14.84 -10.01
CA TYR A 111 -28.50 16.01 -10.81
C TYR A 111 -29.26 17.26 -10.37
N SER A 112 -28.52 18.28 -9.94
CA SER A 112 -29.05 19.63 -9.71
C SER A 112 -29.22 20.39 -11.03
N LYS A 113 -28.31 20.20 -11.99
CA LYS A 113 -28.35 20.74 -13.37
C LYS A 113 -28.04 19.66 -14.41
N GLY A 114 -28.65 19.76 -15.59
CA GLY A 114 -28.39 18.87 -16.73
C GLY A 114 -29.66 18.33 -17.36
N LEU A 115 -29.54 17.19 -18.06
CA LEU A 115 -30.62 16.56 -18.83
C LEU A 115 -31.48 15.58 -18.02
N ALA A 116 -31.03 15.19 -16.83
CA ALA A 116 -31.72 14.26 -15.95
C ALA A 116 -31.83 14.83 -14.52
N ARG A 117 -32.72 14.25 -13.71
CA ARG A 117 -32.81 14.48 -12.26
C ARG A 117 -32.05 13.42 -11.49
N TYR A 118 -32.08 12.19 -11.99
CA TYR A 118 -31.43 11.05 -11.36
C TYR A 118 -30.93 10.11 -12.45
N VAL A 119 -29.73 9.59 -12.25
CA VAL A 119 -29.11 8.60 -13.14
C VAL A 119 -28.57 7.49 -12.26
N ARG A 120 -28.82 6.24 -12.64
CA ARG A 120 -28.22 5.08 -12.00
C ARG A 120 -27.63 4.16 -13.04
N THR A 121 -26.49 3.57 -12.71
CA THR A 121 -25.84 2.55 -13.52
C THR A 121 -25.53 1.34 -12.65
N ARG A 122 -25.68 0.14 -13.21
CA ARG A 122 -25.35 -1.11 -12.52
C ARG A 122 -24.65 -2.05 -13.51
N TYR A 123 -23.53 -2.58 -13.07
CA TYR A 123 -22.72 -3.58 -13.75
C TYR A 123 -22.90 -4.87 -12.97
N LEU A 124 -23.21 -5.95 -13.67
CA LEU A 124 -23.31 -7.28 -13.09
C LEU A 124 -22.43 -8.22 -13.90
N LEU A 125 -21.67 -9.04 -13.20
CA LEU A 125 -20.73 -10.00 -13.75
C LEU A 125 -21.17 -11.39 -13.38
N GLU A 126 -21.18 -12.26 -14.38
CA GLU A 126 -21.51 -13.67 -14.22
C GLU A 126 -20.48 -14.53 -14.95
N LYS A 127 -20.09 -15.62 -14.30
CA LYS A 127 -19.10 -16.57 -14.84
C LYS A 127 -19.84 -17.55 -15.75
N LEU A 128 -19.64 -17.43 -17.06
CA LEU A 128 -20.20 -18.38 -18.04
C LEU A 128 -19.33 -19.65 -18.14
N SER A 129 -18.00 -19.50 -18.03
CA SER A 129 -17.04 -20.60 -17.97
C SER A 129 -15.74 -20.14 -17.30
N GLU A 130 -14.74 -21.02 -17.18
CA GLU A 130 -13.39 -20.65 -16.70
C GLU A 130 -12.67 -19.59 -17.54
N SER A 131 -13.15 -19.32 -18.76
CA SER A 131 -12.54 -18.36 -19.68
C SER A 131 -13.53 -17.39 -20.30
N LYS A 132 -14.79 -17.35 -19.83
CA LYS A 132 -15.84 -16.49 -20.36
C LYS A 132 -16.64 -15.81 -19.25
N THR A 133 -16.92 -14.54 -19.48
CA THR A 133 -17.66 -13.66 -18.56
C THR A 133 -18.84 -13.02 -19.27
N LYS A 134 -20.01 -13.03 -18.65
CA LYS A 134 -21.14 -12.17 -19.04
C LYS A 134 -21.06 -10.87 -18.24
N LEU A 135 -20.97 -9.74 -18.94
CA LEU A 135 -21.11 -8.42 -18.37
C LEU A 135 -22.47 -7.85 -18.75
N THR A 136 -23.34 -7.64 -17.76
CA THR A 136 -24.62 -6.97 -17.92
C THR A 136 -24.50 -5.53 -17.44
N VAL A 137 -24.82 -4.56 -18.29
CA VAL A 137 -24.74 -3.13 -18.00
C VAL A 137 -26.12 -2.50 -18.11
N TYR A 138 -26.63 -2.00 -16.99
CA TYR A 138 -27.88 -1.27 -16.93
C TYR A 138 -27.62 0.24 -16.78
N PHE A 139 -28.35 1.04 -17.56
CA PHE A 139 -28.45 2.49 -17.42
C PHE A 139 -29.91 2.90 -17.24
N GLY A 140 -30.18 3.62 -16.15
CA GLY A 140 -31.49 4.16 -15.81
C GLY A 140 -31.45 5.67 -15.67
N TRP A 141 -32.34 6.38 -16.38
CA TRP A 141 -32.41 7.85 -16.35
C TRP A 141 -33.81 8.33 -15.99
N ILE A 142 -33.88 9.32 -15.09
CA ILE A 142 -35.07 10.13 -14.86
C ILE A 142 -34.90 11.45 -15.62
N PRO A 143 -35.45 11.60 -16.84
CA PRO A 143 -35.20 12.75 -17.69
C PRO A 143 -35.83 14.05 -17.15
N ARG A 144 -35.22 15.19 -17.47
CA ARG A 144 -35.81 16.52 -17.28
C ARG A 144 -36.57 16.93 -18.53
N GLY A 145 -37.90 16.91 -18.44
CA GLY A 145 -38.79 17.36 -19.52
C GLY A 145 -38.68 16.53 -20.81
N ILE A 146 -39.36 17.00 -21.86
CA ILE A 146 -39.46 16.27 -23.14
C ILE A 146 -38.16 16.32 -23.93
N ALA A 147 -37.48 17.48 -23.93
CA ALA A 147 -36.21 17.66 -24.64
C ALA A 147 -35.10 16.75 -24.07
N GLY A 148 -34.97 16.67 -22.75
CA GLY A 148 -34.03 15.76 -22.09
C GLY A 148 -34.31 14.30 -22.45
N LYS A 149 -35.58 13.90 -22.48
CA LYS A 149 -36.00 12.54 -22.87
C LYS A 149 -35.54 12.17 -24.29
N LEU A 150 -35.71 13.09 -25.25
CA LEU A 150 -35.30 12.86 -26.64
C LEU A 150 -33.78 12.78 -26.77
N ILE A 151 -33.05 13.73 -26.21
CA ILE A 151 -31.57 13.77 -26.28
C ILE A 151 -30.97 12.50 -25.67
N LEU A 152 -31.44 12.10 -24.49
CA LEU A 152 -30.97 10.90 -23.80
C LEU A 152 -31.27 9.63 -24.62
N HIS A 153 -32.46 9.52 -25.21
CA HIS A 153 -32.81 8.34 -26.03
C HIS A 153 -31.84 8.12 -27.20
N PHE A 154 -31.46 9.17 -27.93
CA PHE A 154 -30.47 9.06 -29.00
C PHE A 154 -29.05 8.89 -28.46
N GLY A 155 -28.70 9.59 -27.38
CA GLY A 155 -27.41 9.46 -26.71
C GLY A 155 -27.12 8.02 -26.28
N MET A 156 -28.12 7.30 -25.75
CA MET A 156 -27.95 5.91 -25.33
C MET A 156 -27.60 4.95 -26.48
N LYS A 157 -28.12 5.18 -27.69
CA LYS A 157 -27.75 4.37 -28.88
C LYS A 157 -26.32 4.60 -29.33
N GLN A 158 -25.81 5.82 -29.15
CA GLN A 158 -24.41 6.12 -29.44
C GLN A 158 -23.50 5.53 -28.35
N LEU A 159 -23.87 5.72 -27.08
CA LEU A 159 -23.13 5.19 -25.94
C LEU A 159 -22.99 3.66 -26.02
N TYR A 160 -24.03 2.92 -26.42
CA TYR A 160 -23.94 1.48 -26.64
C TYR A 160 -22.83 1.08 -27.63
N ARG A 161 -22.77 1.78 -28.77
CA ARG A 161 -21.74 1.53 -29.81
C ARG A 161 -20.34 1.89 -29.32
N ASP A 162 -20.22 2.96 -28.55
CA ASP A 162 -18.95 3.37 -27.94
C ASP A 162 -18.50 2.35 -26.88
N TYR A 163 -19.45 1.78 -26.14
CA TYR A 163 -19.23 0.72 -25.16
C TYR A 163 -18.69 -0.55 -25.80
N GLN A 164 -19.33 -1.02 -26.88
CA GLN A 164 -18.89 -2.20 -27.64
C GLN A 164 -17.45 -2.05 -28.13
N ARG A 165 -17.13 -0.88 -28.74
CA ARG A 165 -15.77 -0.59 -29.21
C ARG A 165 -14.77 -0.51 -28.06
N SER A 166 -15.16 0.11 -26.95
CA SER A 166 -14.28 0.32 -25.80
C SER A 166 -13.96 -1.00 -25.09
N LEU A 167 -14.94 -1.89 -24.92
CA LEU A 167 -14.73 -3.23 -24.37
C LEU A 167 -13.82 -4.08 -25.28
N ALA A 168 -14.05 -4.06 -26.59
CA ALA A 168 -13.19 -4.79 -27.53
C ALA A 168 -11.73 -4.33 -27.43
N GLY A 169 -11.49 -3.01 -27.44
CA GLY A 169 -10.14 -2.48 -27.27
C GLY A 169 -9.53 -2.78 -25.90
N LEU A 170 -10.34 -2.79 -24.82
CA LEU A 170 -9.87 -3.17 -23.49
C LEU A 170 -9.41 -4.64 -23.45
N LEU A 171 -10.14 -5.55 -24.09
CA LEU A 171 -9.73 -6.96 -24.20
C LEU A 171 -8.44 -7.13 -25.00
N GLU A 172 -8.28 -6.39 -26.11
CA GLU A 172 -7.03 -6.37 -26.88
C GLU A 172 -5.85 -5.90 -26.02
N ASP A 173 -6.04 -4.88 -25.19
CA ASP A 173 -4.99 -4.33 -24.34
C ASP A 173 -4.62 -5.29 -23.20
N ILE A 174 -5.60 -5.99 -22.62
CA ILE A 174 -5.33 -7.09 -21.67
C ILE A 174 -4.49 -8.18 -22.35
N GLU A 175 -4.90 -8.62 -23.53
CA GLU A 175 -4.19 -9.68 -24.27
C GLU A 175 -2.76 -9.25 -24.62
N LYS A 176 -2.57 -8.00 -25.07
CA LYS A 176 -1.25 -7.41 -25.32
C LYS A 176 -0.42 -7.35 -24.04
N ARG A 177 -0.98 -6.93 -22.91
CA ARG A 177 -0.24 -6.85 -21.64
C ARG A 177 0.21 -8.24 -21.18
N MET A 178 -0.68 -9.23 -21.24
CA MET A 178 -0.33 -10.61 -20.90
C MET A 178 0.76 -11.18 -21.82
N LYS A 179 0.69 -10.90 -23.14
CA LYS A 179 1.74 -11.27 -24.10
C LYS A 179 3.05 -10.50 -23.86
N ASN A 180 2.98 -9.21 -23.58
CA ASN A 180 4.14 -8.37 -23.33
C ASN A 180 4.82 -8.74 -22.01
N GLU A 181 4.10 -9.10 -20.94
CA GLU A 181 4.70 -9.68 -19.73
C GLU A 181 5.48 -10.96 -20.06
N SER A 182 4.94 -11.80 -20.94
CA SER A 182 5.66 -13.00 -21.41
C SER A 182 6.83 -12.71 -22.36
N MET A 183 6.79 -11.61 -23.15
CA MET A 183 7.89 -11.15 -24.02
C MET A 183 8.93 -10.29 -23.31
N LEU A 184 8.59 -9.57 -22.25
CA LEU A 184 9.53 -8.85 -21.38
C LEU A 184 10.40 -9.83 -20.58
N LEU A 185 9.89 -11.04 -20.30
CA LEU A 185 10.69 -12.18 -19.84
C LEU A 185 11.61 -12.75 -20.95
N LEU A 186 11.38 -12.37 -22.21
CA LEU A 186 12.09 -12.85 -23.41
C LEU A 186 12.49 -11.66 -24.31
N ASN A 187 13.31 -10.74 -23.79
CA ASN A 187 13.99 -9.64 -24.49
C ASN A 187 13.58 -9.43 -25.96
N LYS A 188 12.47 -8.72 -26.20
CA LYS A 188 12.19 -8.15 -27.52
C LYS A 188 11.46 -6.82 -27.42
N THR A 189 12.17 -5.77 -27.81
CA THR A 189 11.66 -4.42 -28.06
C THR A 189 10.76 -4.43 -29.30
N SER A 190 9.44 -4.28 -29.11
CA SER A 190 8.54 -3.90 -30.19
C SER A 190 8.64 -2.40 -30.46
N LYS A 191 8.51 -2.02 -31.74
CA LYS A 191 8.42 -0.63 -32.20
C LYS A 191 7.02 -0.09 -31.89
N GLU A 192 6.77 0.28 -30.64
CA GLU A 192 5.62 1.11 -30.30
C GLU A 192 6.03 2.58 -30.31
N SER A 193 5.20 3.44 -30.91
CA SER A 193 5.43 4.88 -30.87
C SER A 193 5.05 5.41 -29.50
N SER A 194 6.04 5.80 -28.71
CA SER A 194 5.83 6.39 -27.38
C SER A 194 4.98 7.68 -27.49
N PRO A 195 4.04 7.92 -26.54
CA PRO A 195 3.33 9.19 -26.43
C PRO A 195 4.26 10.38 -26.17
N ILE A 196 5.52 10.15 -25.78
CA ILE A 196 6.52 11.17 -25.52
C ILE A 196 7.84 10.78 -26.21
N ALA A 197 8.48 11.72 -26.90
CA ALA A 197 9.80 11.48 -27.47
C ALA A 197 10.85 11.33 -26.35
N GLU A 198 11.74 10.35 -26.50
CA GLU A 198 12.85 10.17 -25.55
C GLU A 198 13.74 11.42 -25.58
N SER A 199 13.77 12.16 -24.48
CA SER A 199 14.47 13.44 -24.42
C SER A 199 15.97 13.25 -24.22
N VAL A 200 16.78 14.22 -24.66
CA VAL A 200 18.23 14.27 -24.37
C VAL A 200 18.49 14.17 -22.86
N LYS A 201 17.62 14.76 -22.05
CA LYS A 201 17.70 14.69 -20.59
C LYS A 201 17.56 13.26 -20.08
N LEU A 202 16.60 12.49 -20.62
CA LEU A 202 16.38 11.10 -20.22
C LEU A 202 17.57 10.20 -20.56
N GLN A 203 18.19 10.41 -21.73
CA GLN A 203 19.42 9.71 -22.14
C GLN A 203 20.61 10.04 -21.23
N GLN A 204 20.74 11.31 -20.82
CA GLN A 204 21.78 11.73 -19.88
C GLN A 204 21.59 11.10 -18.49
N ILE A 205 20.36 11.07 -17.99
CA ILE A 205 20.02 10.41 -16.72
C ILE A 205 20.34 8.92 -16.80
N LYS A 206 19.94 8.24 -17.88
CA LYS A 206 20.25 6.82 -18.09
C LYS A 206 21.75 6.56 -18.00
N THR A 207 22.56 7.38 -18.68
CA THR A 207 24.02 7.26 -18.66
C THR A 207 24.61 7.45 -17.26
N ASN A 208 24.07 8.41 -16.49
CA ASN A 208 24.54 8.66 -15.12
C ASN A 208 24.19 7.50 -14.18
N LEU A 209 22.98 6.96 -14.25
CA LEU A 209 22.55 5.84 -13.41
C LEU A 209 23.37 4.57 -13.66
N ILE A 210 23.71 4.28 -14.92
CA ILE A 210 24.60 3.15 -15.25
C ILE A 210 26.00 3.36 -14.63
N ARG A 211 26.52 4.59 -14.63
CA ARG A 211 27.81 4.91 -13.97
C ARG A 211 27.76 4.78 -12.46
N GLU A 212 26.60 4.99 -11.86
CA GLU A 212 26.35 4.77 -10.43
C GLU A 212 26.16 3.27 -10.08
N GLY A 213 26.24 2.37 -11.06
CA GLY A 213 26.16 0.92 -10.85
C GLY A 213 24.75 0.35 -10.91
N ILE A 214 23.77 1.11 -11.39
CA ILE A 214 22.40 0.62 -11.61
C ILE A 214 22.38 -0.39 -12.77
N ASP A 215 21.70 -1.52 -12.56
CA ASP A 215 21.51 -2.57 -13.57
C ASP A 215 20.84 -2.04 -14.83
N GLU A 216 21.50 -2.20 -15.97
CA GLU A 216 21.06 -1.64 -17.25
C GLU A 216 19.74 -2.26 -17.74
N ILE A 217 19.53 -3.56 -17.49
CA ILE A 217 18.33 -4.28 -17.93
C ILE A 217 17.11 -3.77 -17.16
N LEU A 218 17.23 -3.66 -15.84
CA LEU A 218 16.17 -3.11 -14.99
C LEU A 218 15.89 -1.64 -15.32
N LEU A 219 16.93 -0.86 -15.58
CA LEU A 219 16.80 0.54 -15.99
C LEU A 219 16.04 0.68 -17.31
N ASP A 220 16.36 -0.12 -18.32
CA ASP A 220 15.64 -0.10 -19.59
C ASP A 220 14.16 -0.44 -19.42
N ARG A 221 13.84 -1.38 -18.53
CA ARG A 221 12.45 -1.70 -18.18
C ARG A 221 11.73 -0.52 -17.52
N VAL A 222 12.40 0.19 -16.62
CA VAL A 222 11.84 1.40 -15.97
C VAL A 222 11.65 2.54 -16.97
N ILE A 223 12.60 2.77 -17.88
CA ILE A 223 12.47 3.80 -18.91
C ILE A 223 11.30 3.47 -19.84
N HIS A 224 11.15 2.20 -20.24
CA HIS A 224 9.99 1.75 -21.01
C HIS A 224 8.68 2.02 -20.26
N TYR A 225 8.60 1.66 -18.97
CA TYR A 225 7.43 1.95 -18.13
C TYR A 225 7.08 3.44 -18.09
N ILE A 226 8.07 4.33 -17.88
CA ILE A 226 7.87 5.79 -17.89
C ILE A 226 7.29 6.30 -19.21
N LEU A 227 7.73 5.75 -20.33
CA LEU A 227 7.37 6.21 -21.66
C LEU A 227 5.99 5.71 -22.10
N PHE A 228 5.64 4.46 -21.77
CA PHE A 228 4.49 3.77 -22.38
C PHE A 228 3.31 3.55 -21.43
N GLU A 229 3.50 3.60 -20.12
CA GLU A 229 2.40 3.35 -19.17
C GLU A 229 1.37 4.49 -19.15
N GLU A 230 0.14 4.16 -18.75
CA GLU A 230 -0.97 5.10 -18.58
C GLU A 230 -0.73 6.11 -17.45
N GLU A 231 -1.26 7.33 -17.61
CA GLU A 231 -1.06 8.44 -16.67
C GLU A 231 -1.53 8.12 -15.25
N ASN A 232 -2.61 7.36 -15.08
CA ASN A 232 -3.14 7.01 -13.75
C ASN A 232 -2.19 6.10 -12.96
N GLU A 233 -1.56 5.14 -13.64
CA GLU A 233 -0.57 4.23 -13.03
C GLU A 233 0.74 4.96 -12.71
N LEU A 234 1.10 5.95 -13.52
CA LEU A 234 2.30 6.77 -13.34
C LEU A 234 2.12 7.93 -12.34
N TYR A 235 0.87 8.31 -12.07
CA TYR A 235 0.57 9.39 -11.12
C TYR A 235 1.04 9.02 -9.73
N ARG A 236 0.81 7.78 -9.29
CA ARG A 236 1.16 7.33 -7.93
C ARG A 236 1.82 5.95 -7.98
N ILE A 237 3.14 5.92 -8.13
CA ILE A 237 3.89 4.68 -8.29
C ILE A 237 4.13 4.04 -6.91
N ARG A 238 3.41 2.95 -6.64
CA ARG A 238 3.63 2.08 -5.46
C ARG A 238 4.71 1.05 -5.75
N ILE A 239 5.93 1.32 -5.31
CA ILE A 239 7.11 0.53 -5.71
C ILE A 239 7.03 -0.96 -5.33
N LYS A 240 6.42 -1.31 -4.19
CA LYS A 240 6.27 -2.72 -3.79
C LYS A 240 5.28 -3.46 -4.68
N LYS A 241 4.19 -2.81 -5.08
CA LYS A 241 3.27 -3.35 -6.08
C LYS A 241 4.01 -3.58 -7.40
N LEU A 242 4.75 -2.57 -7.87
CA LEU A 242 5.51 -2.65 -9.11
C LEU A 242 6.54 -3.80 -9.07
N ALA A 243 7.27 -3.95 -7.97
CA ALA A 243 8.23 -5.05 -7.78
C ALA A 243 7.55 -6.43 -7.82
N MET A 244 6.39 -6.58 -7.18
CA MET A 244 5.61 -7.83 -7.20
C MET A 244 5.10 -8.16 -8.61
N ASP A 245 4.48 -7.19 -9.28
CA ASP A 245 3.96 -7.36 -10.65
C ASP A 245 5.09 -7.74 -11.61
N TRP A 246 6.25 -7.11 -11.45
CA TRP A 246 7.41 -7.32 -12.31
C TRP A 246 8.24 -8.54 -11.95
N LYS A 247 7.99 -9.14 -10.79
CA LYS A 247 8.75 -10.25 -10.20
C LYS A 247 10.24 -9.92 -10.08
N VAL A 248 10.56 -8.69 -9.67
CA VAL A 248 11.93 -8.22 -9.40
C VAL A 248 12.14 -8.02 -7.90
N PRO A 249 13.37 -8.19 -7.39
CA PRO A 249 13.66 -7.86 -5.99
C PRO A 249 13.32 -6.39 -5.70
N LEU A 250 12.54 -6.17 -4.63
CA LEU A 250 12.15 -4.81 -4.19
C LEU A 250 13.36 -3.91 -3.99
N GLU A 251 14.42 -4.43 -3.36
CA GLU A 251 15.65 -3.71 -3.07
C GLU A 251 16.29 -3.13 -4.34
N SER A 252 16.48 -3.95 -5.38
CA SER A 252 17.06 -3.50 -6.65
C SER A 252 16.25 -2.39 -7.31
N LEU A 253 14.91 -2.52 -7.28
CA LEU A 253 14.01 -1.52 -7.85
C LEU A 253 13.99 -0.24 -7.00
N LEU A 254 14.04 -0.36 -5.68
CA LEU A 254 14.06 0.78 -4.75
C LEU A 254 15.36 1.58 -4.88
N ILE A 255 16.53 0.93 -4.97
CA ILE A 255 17.83 1.58 -5.23
C ILE A 255 17.72 2.42 -6.51
N LEU A 256 17.22 1.82 -7.59
CA LEU A 256 17.07 2.53 -8.87
C LEU A 256 16.19 3.77 -8.72
N PHE A 257 15.04 3.66 -8.06
CA PHE A 257 14.12 4.79 -7.88
C PHE A 257 14.70 5.90 -6.99
N LEU A 258 15.45 5.54 -5.94
CA LEU A 258 16.12 6.51 -5.05
C LEU A 258 17.24 7.26 -5.77
N HIS A 259 18.10 6.56 -6.52
CA HIS A 259 19.10 7.20 -7.38
C HIS A 259 18.43 8.02 -8.49
N GLY A 260 17.35 7.50 -9.08
CA GLY A 260 16.53 8.20 -10.07
C GLY A 260 15.96 9.51 -9.53
N CYS A 261 15.53 9.56 -8.27
CA CYS A 261 15.10 10.81 -7.63
C CYS A 261 16.24 11.84 -7.58
N ARG A 262 17.47 11.43 -7.22
CA ARG A 262 18.65 12.32 -7.20
C ARG A 262 19.04 12.83 -8.59
N GLN A 263 18.82 12.03 -9.62
CA GLN A 263 19.05 12.39 -11.02
C GLN A 263 17.87 13.18 -11.64
N GLY A 264 16.78 13.41 -10.90
CA GLY A 264 15.60 14.12 -11.39
C GLY A 264 14.77 13.32 -12.40
N LEU A 265 14.83 11.98 -12.32
CA LEU A 265 13.93 11.05 -13.01
C LEU A 265 12.58 10.95 -12.30
N PHE A 266 12.64 10.90 -10.97
CA PHE A 266 11.49 10.74 -10.09
C PHE A 266 11.45 11.84 -9.02
N THR A 267 10.33 11.93 -8.34
CA THR A 267 10.19 12.59 -7.03
C THR A 267 9.57 11.60 -6.05
N LEU A 268 9.87 11.78 -4.77
CA LEU A 268 9.35 10.95 -3.68
C LEU A 268 8.32 11.78 -2.90
N SER A 269 7.21 11.16 -2.51
CA SER A 269 6.22 11.78 -1.63
C SER A 269 5.95 10.95 -0.37
N TRP A 270 5.54 11.67 0.68
CA TRP A 270 5.07 11.20 1.97
C TRP A 270 3.57 11.44 2.02
N ASP A 271 2.81 10.42 1.70
CA ASP A 271 1.37 10.57 1.53
C ASP A 271 0.66 10.20 2.82
N VAL A 272 -0.05 11.17 3.38
CA VAL A 272 -0.94 10.93 4.52
C VAL A 272 -2.17 10.22 3.99
N ILE A 273 -2.42 9.03 4.49
CA ILE A 273 -3.53 8.18 4.07
C ILE A 273 -4.48 7.94 5.23
N CYS A 274 -5.77 7.98 4.91
CA CYS A 274 -6.81 7.64 5.87
C CYS A 274 -6.62 6.18 6.36
N PRO A 275 -6.62 5.90 7.66
CA PRO A 275 -6.49 4.53 8.18
C PRO A 275 -7.70 3.65 7.84
N HIS A 276 -8.82 4.25 7.42
CA HIS A 276 -10.05 3.57 7.02
C HIS A 276 -10.12 3.33 5.51
N CYS A 277 -10.26 4.39 4.69
CA CYS A 277 -10.43 4.21 3.24
C CYS A 277 -9.13 4.18 2.44
N ARG A 278 -7.98 4.38 3.11
CA ARG A 278 -6.65 4.48 2.48
C ARG A 278 -6.52 5.61 1.45
N GLY A 279 -7.55 6.46 1.35
CA GLY A 279 -7.56 7.62 0.48
C GLY A 279 -6.48 8.60 0.92
N VAL A 280 -5.67 9.02 -0.05
CA VAL A 280 -4.65 10.06 0.14
C VAL A 280 -5.34 11.35 0.54
N ARG A 281 -4.93 11.92 1.67
CA ARG A 281 -5.42 13.20 2.21
C ARG A 281 -4.51 14.33 1.79
N SER A 282 -3.21 14.11 1.98
CA SER A 282 -2.16 15.07 1.67
C SER A 282 -1.02 14.35 0.97
N GLU A 283 -0.54 14.92 -0.13
CA GLU A 283 0.66 14.47 -0.87
C GLU A 283 1.78 15.49 -0.54
N LEU A 284 2.81 15.06 0.18
CA LEU A 284 3.84 15.95 0.73
C LEU A 284 5.22 15.54 0.24
N PHE A 285 6.06 16.50 -0.15
CA PHE A 285 7.40 16.21 -0.66
C PHE A 285 8.48 16.20 0.42
N ASN A 286 8.21 16.82 1.58
CA ASN A 286 9.07 16.73 2.75
C ASN A 286 8.31 16.07 3.88
N LEU A 287 8.99 15.16 4.58
CA LEU A 287 8.39 14.47 5.71
C LEU A 287 8.05 15.42 6.86
N GLY A 288 8.83 16.48 7.05
CA GLY A 288 8.54 17.51 8.04
C GLY A 288 7.27 18.31 7.82
N ASP A 289 6.70 18.28 6.61
CA ASP A 289 5.44 18.96 6.31
C ASP A 289 4.21 18.12 6.72
N VAL A 290 4.41 16.89 7.25
CA VAL A 290 3.31 16.02 7.69
C VAL A 290 2.61 16.62 8.91
N PRO A 291 1.29 16.91 8.83
CA PRO A 291 0.55 17.43 9.97
C PRO A 291 0.42 16.37 11.06
N SER A 292 0.39 16.77 12.34
CA SER A 292 0.24 15.82 13.46
C SER A 292 -1.09 15.06 13.45
N ARG A 293 -2.14 15.67 12.87
CA ARG A 293 -3.49 15.11 12.74
C ARG A 293 -4.05 15.47 11.38
N ASP A 294 -4.91 14.61 10.87
CA ASP A 294 -5.63 14.82 9.61
C ASP A 294 -7.08 14.31 9.74
N THR A 295 -7.93 14.71 8.80
CA THR A 295 -9.36 14.40 8.77
C THR A 295 -9.71 13.73 7.45
N CYS A 296 -10.58 12.73 7.50
CA CYS A 296 -11.15 12.11 6.31
C CYS A 296 -12.64 12.35 6.27
N ASP A 297 -13.07 13.38 5.51
CA ASP A 297 -14.48 13.73 5.30
C ASP A 297 -15.30 12.52 4.80
N ALA A 298 -14.77 11.80 3.80
CA ALA A 298 -15.40 10.61 3.24
C ALA A 298 -15.62 9.48 4.26
N CYS A 299 -14.79 9.38 5.30
CA CYS A 299 -14.95 8.39 6.36
C CYS A 299 -15.58 8.95 7.63
N GLY A 300 -15.73 10.27 7.76
CA GLY A 300 -16.18 10.95 8.97
C GLY A 300 -15.24 10.75 10.17
N ILE A 301 -13.92 10.65 9.96
CA ILE A 301 -12.95 10.40 11.04
C ILE A 301 -11.84 11.45 11.13
N ASP A 302 -11.37 11.67 12.35
CA ASP A 302 -10.11 12.33 12.66
C ASP A 302 -9.08 11.27 13.08
N PHE A 303 -7.83 11.43 12.66
CA PHE A 303 -6.76 10.50 13.02
C PHE A 303 -5.41 11.22 13.20
N GLU A 304 -4.50 10.58 13.93
CA GLU A 304 -3.12 11.04 14.07
C GLU A 304 -2.30 10.56 12.87
N SER A 305 -1.67 11.48 12.14
CA SER A 305 -0.94 11.15 10.90
C SER A 305 0.44 10.57 11.18
N THR A 306 0.95 10.70 12.41
CA THR A 306 2.27 10.23 12.85
C THR A 306 2.26 8.79 13.39
N LYS A 307 1.09 8.15 13.40
CA LYS A 307 0.92 6.76 13.84
C LYS A 307 1.39 5.77 12.78
N LEU A 308 1.59 4.53 13.21
CA LEU A 308 1.84 3.42 12.29
C LEU A 308 0.75 3.33 11.23
N ASN A 309 1.17 3.08 9.98
CA ASN A 309 0.33 2.84 8.81
C ASN A 309 -0.45 4.03 8.23
N THR A 310 -0.32 5.25 8.76
CA THR A 310 -0.98 6.47 8.23
C THR A 310 -0.15 7.23 7.22
N ILE A 311 1.09 6.82 6.98
CA ILE A 311 1.96 7.33 5.93
C ILE A 311 2.28 6.20 4.95
N GLU A 312 2.20 6.50 3.66
CA GLU A 312 2.71 5.68 2.57
C GLU A 312 3.71 6.50 1.76
N VAL A 313 4.85 5.89 1.42
CA VAL A 313 5.84 6.47 0.52
C VAL A 313 5.49 6.07 -0.90
N THR A 314 5.36 7.04 -1.80
CA THR A 314 5.20 6.76 -3.23
C THR A 314 6.16 7.58 -4.09
N PHE A 315 6.29 7.15 -5.35
CA PHE A 315 7.13 7.82 -6.33
C PHE A 315 6.26 8.41 -7.43
N HIS A 316 6.72 9.53 -7.97
CA HIS A 316 6.08 10.25 -9.07
C HIS A 316 7.14 10.50 -10.15
N ILE A 317 6.75 10.51 -11.42
CA ILE A 317 7.68 10.94 -12.48
C ILE A 317 7.97 12.44 -12.30
N HIS A 318 9.24 12.82 -12.39
CA HIS A 318 9.60 14.24 -12.32
C HIS A 318 8.99 14.99 -13.53
N PRO A 319 8.32 16.15 -13.35
CA PRO A 319 7.60 16.86 -14.43
C PRO A 319 8.45 17.22 -15.65
N SER A 320 9.77 17.38 -15.47
CA SER A 320 10.69 17.62 -16.59
C SER A 320 10.90 16.41 -17.52
N ILE A 321 10.46 15.22 -17.11
CA ILE A 321 10.55 13.99 -17.89
C ILE A 321 9.21 13.72 -18.57
N ARG A 322 8.14 13.74 -17.77
CA ARG A 322 6.75 13.56 -18.22
C ARG A 322 5.84 14.30 -17.25
N GLU A 323 5.01 15.21 -17.77
CA GLU A 323 3.94 15.81 -16.98
C GLU A 323 2.81 14.80 -16.84
N VAL A 324 2.54 14.35 -15.61
CA VAL A 324 1.45 13.43 -15.29
C VAL A 324 0.41 14.18 -14.48
N GLN A 325 -0.78 14.35 -15.02
CA GLN A 325 -1.87 15.07 -14.35
C GLN A 325 -2.87 14.08 -13.75
N LYS A 326 -3.27 14.30 -12.49
CA LYS A 326 -4.40 13.60 -11.88
C LYS A 326 -5.69 14.05 -12.56
N ARG A 327 -6.23 13.21 -13.44
CA ARG A 327 -7.49 13.50 -14.13
C ARG A 327 -8.57 12.57 -13.60
N PHE A 328 -9.56 13.17 -12.93
CA PHE A 328 -10.68 12.42 -12.40
C PHE A 328 -11.75 12.26 -13.49
N PHE A 329 -11.95 11.02 -13.92
CA PHE A 329 -13.06 10.64 -14.81
C PHE A 329 -14.16 9.89 -14.04
N CYS A 330 -13.92 9.58 -12.76
CA CYS A 330 -14.86 8.92 -11.85
C CYS A 330 -14.70 9.43 -10.41
N ALA A 331 -15.81 9.51 -9.67
CA ALA A 331 -15.87 9.96 -8.28
C ALA A 331 -15.26 8.95 -7.28
N ALA A 332 -15.46 7.65 -7.51
CA ALA A 332 -15.11 6.62 -6.55
C ALA A 332 -13.79 5.92 -6.84
N GLU A 333 -13.35 5.94 -8.11
CA GLU A 333 -12.19 5.21 -8.67
C GLU A 333 -11.95 3.86 -7.99
N PRO A 334 -12.83 2.86 -8.12
CA PRO A 334 -12.72 1.63 -7.35
C PRO A 334 -11.38 0.88 -7.57
N ALA A 335 -10.75 1.05 -8.75
CA ALA A 335 -9.39 0.58 -9.02
C ALA A 335 -8.31 1.11 -8.04
N THR A 336 -8.52 2.29 -7.43
CA THR A 336 -7.63 2.84 -6.39
C THR A 336 -7.88 2.23 -5.00
N LYS A 337 -8.98 1.48 -4.83
CA LYS A 337 -9.47 0.89 -3.58
C LYS A 337 -9.64 -0.63 -3.70
N THR A 338 -8.69 -1.30 -4.33
CA THR A 338 -8.76 -2.75 -4.61
C THR A 338 -8.81 -3.63 -3.35
N HIS A 339 -8.32 -3.15 -2.20
CA HIS A 339 -8.57 -3.77 -0.90
C HIS A 339 -10.04 -3.89 -0.55
N ILE A 340 -10.88 -2.92 -0.92
CA ILE A 340 -12.30 -2.96 -0.60
C ILE A 340 -12.94 -4.00 -1.53
N ARG A 341 -13.20 -5.18 -0.98
CA ARG A 341 -13.80 -6.29 -1.73
C ARG A 341 -15.33 -6.27 -1.69
N PHE A 342 -15.90 -5.54 -0.75
CA PHE A 342 -17.34 -5.35 -0.60
C PHE A 342 -17.62 -3.95 -0.05
N GLN A 343 -18.55 -3.23 -0.65
CA GLN A 343 -19.11 -2.01 -0.11
C GLN A 343 -20.58 -1.92 -0.50
N ARG A 344 -21.48 -1.82 0.48
CA ARG A 344 -22.93 -1.70 0.24
C ARG A 344 -23.65 -0.94 1.34
N THR A 345 -24.65 -0.15 0.96
CA THR A 345 -25.57 0.48 1.92
C THR A 345 -26.77 -0.41 2.16
N VAL A 346 -27.01 -0.74 3.43
CA VAL A 346 -28.17 -1.52 3.88
C VAL A 346 -29.17 -0.57 4.53
N GLN A 347 -30.44 -0.68 4.13
CA GLN A 347 -31.52 0.20 4.60
C GLN A 347 -31.90 -0.11 6.06
N PRO A 348 -32.50 0.84 6.80
CA PRO A 348 -32.92 0.62 8.18
C PRO A 348 -33.76 -0.64 8.36
N GLU A 349 -33.50 -1.41 9.40
CA GLU A 349 -34.28 -2.60 9.78
C GLU A 349 -34.39 -3.66 8.66
N THR A 350 -33.43 -3.68 7.73
CA THR A 350 -33.37 -4.65 6.63
C THR A 350 -32.14 -5.54 6.71
N GLU A 351 -32.24 -6.70 6.05
CA GLU A 351 -31.18 -7.68 5.91
C GLU A 351 -30.70 -7.74 4.45
N TYR A 352 -29.39 -7.93 4.28
CA TYR A 352 -28.77 -8.22 3.00
C TYR A 352 -27.95 -9.50 3.09
N ILE A 353 -28.12 -10.42 2.13
CA ILE A 353 -27.42 -11.70 2.11
C ILE A 353 -26.66 -11.83 0.79
N THR A 354 -25.37 -12.15 0.86
CA THR A 354 -24.55 -12.41 -0.34
C THR A 354 -23.49 -13.49 -0.07
N ASN A 355 -23.11 -14.23 -1.11
CA ASN A 355 -21.96 -15.14 -1.07
C ASN A 355 -20.72 -14.39 -1.55
N LEU A 356 -19.73 -14.15 -0.70
CA LEU A 356 -18.55 -13.40 -1.09
C LEU A 356 -17.58 -14.28 -1.86
N LEU A 357 -16.87 -13.71 -2.85
CA LEU A 357 -15.84 -14.42 -3.62
C LEU A 357 -14.45 -14.16 -3.03
N LEU A 358 -14.29 -14.44 -1.73
CA LEU A 358 -13.06 -14.17 -0.98
C LEU A 358 -12.31 -15.45 -0.65
N ASN A 359 -11.02 -15.48 -0.96
CA ASN A 359 -10.12 -16.56 -0.59
C ASN A 359 -9.61 -16.39 0.84
N GLU A 360 -8.78 -17.33 1.29
CA GLU A 360 -8.11 -17.26 2.60
C GLU A 360 -7.39 -15.93 2.83
N GLY A 361 -7.48 -15.44 4.06
CA GLY A 361 -6.87 -14.18 4.48
C GLY A 361 -7.60 -13.50 5.62
N VAL A 362 -7.05 -12.36 6.03
CA VAL A 362 -7.61 -11.52 7.09
C VAL A 362 -8.23 -10.27 6.47
N PHE A 363 -9.47 -10.00 6.85
CA PHE A 363 -10.29 -8.89 6.37
C PHE A 363 -10.75 -8.04 7.55
N ARG A 364 -11.03 -6.76 7.31
CA ARG A 364 -11.72 -5.89 8.27
C ARG A 364 -13.15 -5.67 7.82
N LEU A 365 -14.05 -5.75 8.77
CA LEU A 365 -15.48 -5.52 8.62
C LEU A 365 -15.80 -4.20 9.28
N ARG A 366 -16.04 -3.16 8.48
CA ARG A 366 -16.23 -1.79 8.93
C ARG A 366 -17.59 -1.24 8.51
N ILE A 367 -18.14 -0.38 9.35
CA ILE A 367 -19.32 0.43 9.04
C ILE A 367 -18.83 1.87 8.80
N ALA A 368 -19.29 2.49 7.71
CA ALA A 368 -18.89 3.86 7.39
C ALA A 368 -19.29 4.82 8.52
N GLY A 369 -18.35 5.71 8.91
CA GLY A 369 -18.51 6.62 10.05
C GLY A 369 -18.11 6.04 11.41
N GLU A 370 -17.96 4.72 11.55
CA GLU A 370 -17.59 4.09 12.83
C GLU A 370 -16.07 3.98 13.00
N LYS A 371 -15.58 4.23 14.23
CA LYS A 371 -14.15 4.13 14.58
C LYS A 371 -13.68 2.72 14.85
N LYS A 372 -14.59 1.82 15.20
CA LYS A 372 -14.29 0.42 15.50
C LYS A 372 -14.68 -0.45 14.30
N TYR A 373 -13.95 -1.55 14.13
CA TYR A 373 -14.20 -2.55 13.11
C TYR A 373 -14.06 -3.96 13.69
N ASN A 374 -14.65 -4.93 13.00
CA ASN A 374 -14.47 -6.36 13.30
C ASN A 374 -13.35 -6.93 12.43
N LEU A 375 -12.71 -7.99 12.89
CA LEU A 375 -11.78 -8.77 12.08
C LEU A 375 -12.49 -10.02 11.59
N LEU A 376 -12.24 -10.39 10.34
CA LEU A 376 -12.70 -11.64 9.75
C LEU A 376 -11.50 -12.42 9.24
N GLU A 377 -11.25 -13.59 9.81
CA GLU A 377 -10.27 -14.54 9.31
C GLU A 377 -10.97 -15.63 8.47
N LEU A 378 -10.58 -15.73 7.20
CA LEU A 378 -11.05 -16.77 6.31
C LEU A 378 -10.08 -17.96 6.29
N GLN A 379 -10.52 -19.10 6.82
CA GLN A 379 -9.74 -20.33 6.93
C GLN A 379 -10.62 -21.59 6.78
N PRO A 380 -10.11 -22.72 6.23
CA PRO A 380 -10.93 -23.89 5.89
C PRO A 380 -11.73 -24.51 7.04
N SER A 381 -11.25 -24.40 8.29
CA SER A 381 -11.84 -25.05 9.47
C SER A 381 -12.92 -24.23 10.19
N SER A 382 -13.51 -23.23 9.54
CA SER A 382 -14.45 -22.28 10.14
C SER A 382 -15.86 -22.35 9.54
N PRO A 383 -16.89 -21.72 10.16
CA PRO A 383 -18.28 -21.74 9.67
C PRO A 383 -18.44 -21.20 8.24
N GLU A 384 -19.49 -21.64 7.53
CA GLU A 384 -19.81 -21.15 6.18
C GLU A 384 -20.44 -19.75 6.16
N THR A 385 -21.24 -19.46 7.19
CA THR A 385 -22.05 -18.25 7.26
C THR A 385 -21.55 -17.32 8.35
N ILE A 386 -21.46 -16.04 8.03
CA ILE A 386 -21.15 -14.96 8.97
C ILE A 386 -22.41 -14.11 9.14
N HIS A 387 -22.76 -13.83 10.38
CA HIS A 387 -23.78 -12.84 10.73
C HIS A 387 -23.09 -11.56 11.19
N TRP A 388 -23.35 -10.46 10.51
CA TRP A 388 -22.75 -9.17 10.80
C TRP A 388 -23.81 -8.11 11.07
N THR A 389 -23.87 -7.65 12.32
CA THR A 389 -24.80 -6.63 12.80
C THR A 389 -24.05 -5.38 13.27
N VAL A 390 -24.71 -4.22 13.20
CA VAL A 390 -24.14 -2.91 13.57
C VAL A 390 -23.70 -2.81 15.03
N ASP A 391 -24.33 -3.56 15.93
CA ASP A 391 -24.21 -3.44 17.39
C ASP A 391 -23.03 -4.21 18.01
N GLN A 392 -22.22 -4.91 17.21
CA GLN A 392 -21.10 -5.74 17.70
C GLN A 392 -19.73 -5.31 17.15
N PRO A 393 -19.21 -4.11 17.47
CA PRO A 393 -17.88 -3.70 17.05
C PRO A 393 -16.75 -4.31 17.91
N GLY A 394 -15.64 -4.69 17.28
CA GLY A 394 -14.45 -5.25 17.92
C GLY A 394 -14.46 -6.77 18.10
N VAL A 395 -15.31 -7.50 17.38
CA VAL A 395 -15.38 -8.96 17.43
C VAL A 395 -14.46 -9.57 16.37
N GLU A 396 -13.76 -10.64 16.74
CA GLU A 396 -13.06 -11.52 15.80
C GLU A 396 -14.02 -12.60 15.30
N LEU A 397 -14.24 -12.61 14.00
CA LEU A 397 -15.09 -13.54 13.28
C LEU A 397 -14.22 -14.48 12.47
N THR A 398 -14.65 -15.72 12.32
CA THR A 398 -13.99 -16.70 11.46
C THR A 398 -14.99 -17.32 10.50
N ALA A 399 -14.57 -17.59 9.28
CA ALA A 399 -15.38 -18.32 8.31
C ALA A 399 -14.53 -19.09 7.30
N LYS A 400 -15.13 -20.03 6.57
CA LYS A 400 -14.45 -20.68 5.44
C LYS A 400 -14.31 -19.72 4.25
N PRO A 401 -13.35 -19.96 3.33
CA PRO A 401 -13.29 -19.23 2.07
C PRO A 401 -14.61 -19.27 1.30
N MET A 402 -14.88 -18.20 0.56
CA MET A 402 -16.15 -17.93 -0.11
C MET A 402 -17.37 -17.97 0.83
N PRO A 403 -17.36 -17.18 1.93
CA PRO A 403 -18.41 -17.26 2.94
C PRO A 403 -19.74 -16.68 2.46
N THR A 404 -20.84 -17.17 3.01
CA THR A 404 -22.12 -16.46 2.98
C THR A 404 -22.11 -15.40 4.09
N VAL A 405 -22.40 -14.15 3.75
CA VAL A 405 -22.51 -13.06 4.73
C VAL A 405 -23.95 -12.58 4.80
N GLN A 406 -24.49 -12.58 6.01
CA GLN A 406 -25.79 -12.00 6.36
C GLN A 406 -25.54 -10.70 7.12
N ILE A 407 -25.92 -9.58 6.51
CA ILE A 407 -25.72 -8.24 7.05
C ILE A 407 -27.06 -7.71 7.52
N PHE A 408 -27.18 -7.36 8.79
CA PHE A 408 -28.40 -6.77 9.34
C PHE A 408 -28.14 -5.34 9.81
N ASN A 409 -28.89 -4.38 9.26
CA ASN A 409 -28.88 -3.01 9.73
C ASN A 409 -29.96 -2.81 10.80
N ALA A 410 -29.58 -2.91 12.08
CA ALA A 410 -30.47 -2.69 13.21
C ALA A 410 -30.78 -1.21 13.49
N GLU A 411 -30.14 -0.28 12.79
CA GLU A 411 -30.30 1.17 13.02
C GLU A 411 -31.50 1.74 12.27
N LYS A 412 -31.95 2.92 12.71
CA LYS A 412 -33.04 3.68 12.06
C LYS A 412 -32.60 4.49 10.84
N SER A 413 -31.32 4.47 10.53
CA SER A 413 -30.71 5.16 9.38
C SER A 413 -29.96 4.18 8.48
N PRO A 414 -29.88 4.43 7.17
CA PRO A 414 -29.05 3.63 6.28
C PRO A 414 -27.60 3.57 6.75
N ARG A 415 -26.97 2.39 6.66
CA ARG A 415 -25.57 2.18 7.04
C ARG A 415 -24.81 1.53 5.90
N THR A 416 -23.60 2.01 5.63
CA THR A 416 -22.72 1.43 4.62
C THR A 416 -21.75 0.44 5.26
N PHE A 417 -21.83 -0.82 4.85
CA PHE A 417 -20.99 -1.92 5.30
C PHE A 417 -19.87 -2.16 4.30
N ILE A 418 -18.65 -2.35 4.81
CA ILE A 418 -17.42 -2.39 4.03
C ILE A 418 -16.58 -3.59 4.48
N ILE A 419 -16.17 -4.44 3.56
CA ILE A 419 -15.20 -5.52 3.79
C ILE A 419 -13.94 -5.21 3.02
N GLU A 420 -12.85 -5.05 3.74
CA GLU A 420 -11.55 -4.69 3.19
C GLU A 420 -10.50 -5.75 3.50
N GLU A 421 -9.73 -6.14 2.49
CA GLU A 421 -8.63 -7.08 2.60
C GLU A 421 -7.42 -6.41 3.23
N ARG A 422 -6.79 -7.04 4.23
CA ARG A 422 -5.60 -6.48 4.89
C ARG A 422 -4.30 -6.65 4.09
N LYS A 423 -4.33 -7.29 2.93
CA LYS A 423 -3.13 -7.54 2.11
C LYS A 423 -2.45 -6.26 1.62
N GLU A 424 -3.13 -5.10 1.64
CA GLU A 424 -2.51 -3.85 1.18
C GLU A 424 -1.38 -3.31 2.05
N ASP A 425 -1.28 -3.73 3.32
CA ASP A 425 -0.07 -3.47 4.12
C ASP A 425 1.19 -4.05 3.44
N ALA A 426 1.04 -5.10 2.60
CA ALA A 426 2.16 -5.71 1.89
C ALA A 426 2.62 -4.91 0.66
N ILE A 427 1.79 -4.05 0.07
CA ILE A 427 2.14 -3.29 -1.15
C ILE A 427 2.41 -1.80 -0.90
N SER A 428 2.12 -1.30 0.30
CA SER A 428 2.49 0.05 0.72
C SER A 428 3.94 0.06 1.23
N LEU A 429 4.77 0.94 0.69
CA LEU A 429 6.08 1.23 1.25
C LEU A 429 5.91 2.17 2.45
N ARG A 430 6.42 1.78 3.61
CA ARG A 430 6.30 2.54 4.85
C ARG A 430 7.57 3.34 5.14
N PRO A 431 7.47 4.48 5.86
CA PRO A 431 8.65 5.25 6.27
C PRO A 431 9.73 4.41 6.96
N VAL A 432 9.31 3.50 7.83
CA VAL A 432 10.22 2.60 8.56
C VAL A 432 11.06 1.71 7.65
N GLU A 433 10.47 1.19 6.57
CA GLU A 433 11.19 0.36 5.59
C GLU A 433 12.26 1.19 4.89
N LEU A 434 11.97 2.46 4.64
CA LEU A 434 12.89 3.39 4.00
C LEU A 434 13.99 3.88 4.95
N PHE A 435 13.67 4.11 6.23
CA PHE A 435 14.65 4.53 7.25
C PHE A 435 15.64 3.41 7.60
N ASN A 436 15.25 2.15 7.39
CA ASN A 436 16.16 1.01 7.49
C ASN A 436 16.87 0.68 6.18
N PHE A 437 16.73 1.53 5.16
CA PHE A 437 17.41 1.39 3.89
C PHE A 437 18.63 2.31 3.83
N GLN A 438 19.84 1.75 3.79
CA GLN A 438 21.08 2.52 3.86
C GLN A 438 21.19 3.55 2.72
N ASP A 439 20.86 3.16 1.47
CA ASP A 439 20.91 4.09 0.34
C ASP A 439 19.95 5.27 0.50
N PHE A 440 18.82 5.08 1.18
CA PHE A 440 17.95 6.22 1.48
C PHE A 440 18.62 7.19 2.46
N ARG A 441 19.23 6.68 3.54
CA ARG A 441 19.96 7.52 4.50
C ARG A 441 21.12 8.28 3.84
N ASP A 442 21.84 7.63 2.93
CA ASP A 442 22.98 8.22 2.23
C ASP A 442 22.53 9.32 1.25
N LEU A 443 21.46 9.09 0.50
CA LEU A 443 21.01 9.99 -0.57
C LEU A 443 20.07 11.10 -0.09
N PHE A 444 19.34 10.88 1.01
CA PHE A 444 18.26 11.75 1.49
C PHE A 444 18.43 12.18 2.95
N SER A 445 19.67 12.25 3.44
CA SER A 445 19.97 12.78 4.78
C SER A 445 19.31 14.13 5.06
N GLU A 446 19.21 15.02 4.04
CA GLU A 446 18.55 16.33 4.13
C GLU A 446 17.00 16.30 4.06
N GLN A 447 16.36 15.17 3.73
CA GLN A 447 14.90 15.04 3.82
C GLN A 447 14.49 14.92 5.29
N ALA A 448 14.62 16.05 5.97
CA ALA A 448 14.36 16.26 7.36
C ALA A 448 12.91 15.92 7.72
N ILE A 449 12.74 14.99 8.66
CA ILE A 449 11.64 15.06 9.62
C ILE A 449 11.69 16.49 10.21
N ALA A 450 10.59 17.22 10.32
CA ALA A 450 10.64 18.56 10.95
C ALA A 450 11.21 18.41 12.38
N SER A 451 11.89 19.43 12.90
CA SER A 451 12.54 19.35 14.23
C SER A 451 11.62 18.87 15.35
N ASP A 452 10.31 19.07 15.17
CA ASP A 452 9.28 18.79 16.17
C ASP A 452 8.43 17.55 15.81
N LEU A 453 8.68 16.90 14.67
CA LEU A 453 7.91 15.74 14.22
C LEU A 453 8.48 14.44 14.82
N GLN A 454 7.61 13.67 15.47
CA GLN A 454 7.93 12.34 16.03
C GLN A 454 7.06 11.31 15.34
N LEU A 455 7.68 10.28 14.75
CA LEU A 455 6.99 9.23 14.04
C LEU A 455 7.08 7.91 14.81
N ASP A 456 5.92 7.28 15.01
CA ASP A 456 5.86 5.91 15.51
C ASP A 456 6.24 4.96 14.37
N ILE A 457 7.43 4.37 14.48
CA ILE A 457 7.98 3.44 13.48
C ILE A 457 7.85 1.97 13.92
N GLY A 458 7.13 1.72 15.02
CA GLY A 458 6.88 0.37 15.51
C GLY A 458 8.14 -0.32 16.03
N ILE A 459 8.18 -1.64 15.91
CA ILE A 459 9.26 -2.47 16.45
C ILE A 459 10.49 -2.36 15.56
N GLN A 460 11.62 -1.98 16.15
CA GLN A 460 12.93 -1.95 15.51
C GLN A 460 13.90 -2.83 16.29
N THR A 461 14.84 -3.45 15.58
CA THR A 461 15.99 -4.12 16.18
C THR A 461 17.17 -3.17 16.16
N ILE A 462 17.64 -2.77 17.34
CA ILE A 462 18.77 -1.85 17.51
C ILE A 462 20.01 -2.66 17.85
N LEU A 463 21.05 -2.44 17.07
CA LEU A 463 22.38 -2.99 17.25
C LEU A 463 23.33 -1.88 17.68
N PHE A 464 24.13 -2.14 18.70
CA PHE A 464 25.30 -1.34 19.02
C PHE A 464 26.57 -2.18 18.91
N THR A 465 27.58 -1.63 18.23
CA THR A 465 28.97 -2.11 18.32
C THR A 465 29.78 -1.15 19.17
N ASP A 466 30.84 -1.65 19.79
CA ASP A 466 31.81 -0.82 20.50
C ASP A 466 33.19 -1.47 20.45
N ILE A 467 34.26 -0.67 20.31
CA ILE A 467 35.63 -1.17 20.29
C ILE A 467 36.11 -1.33 21.72
N VAL A 468 36.51 -2.55 22.08
CA VAL A 468 36.98 -2.83 23.43
C VAL A 468 38.36 -2.21 23.65
N GLY A 469 38.47 -1.34 24.66
CA GLY A 469 39.74 -0.76 25.07
C GLY A 469 40.27 0.36 24.16
N SER A 470 39.42 0.96 23.32
CA SER A 470 39.80 2.03 22.38
C SER A 470 40.56 3.18 23.04
N THR A 471 40.15 3.64 24.22
CA THR A 471 40.85 4.72 24.95
C THR A 471 42.31 4.38 25.21
N ARG A 472 42.62 3.11 25.53
CA ARG A 472 44.00 2.66 25.75
C ARG A 472 44.79 2.58 24.44
N PHE A 473 44.11 2.22 23.36
CA PHE A 473 44.67 2.17 22.02
C PHE A 473 45.09 3.56 21.51
N TYR A 474 44.23 4.57 21.69
CA TYR A 474 44.55 5.98 21.40
C TYR A 474 45.77 6.47 22.19
N LEU A 475 45.90 6.08 23.46
CA LEU A 475 47.03 6.47 24.31
C LEU A 475 48.36 5.79 23.90
N ALA A 476 48.32 4.62 23.27
CA ALA A 476 49.50 3.84 22.93
C ALA A 476 50.06 4.17 21.52
N GLU A 477 49.19 4.31 20.53
CA GLU A 477 49.56 4.48 19.11
C GLU A 477 49.51 5.95 18.64
N GLY A 478 48.95 6.85 19.46
CA GLY A 478 48.70 8.25 19.11
C GLY A 478 47.51 8.42 18.16
N ASP A 479 46.98 9.66 18.10
CA ASP A 479 45.70 9.95 17.44
C ASP A 479 45.66 9.56 15.95
N SER A 480 46.77 9.69 15.21
CA SER A 480 46.81 9.42 13.77
C SER A 480 46.86 7.93 13.42
N GLY A 481 47.57 7.12 14.21
CA GLY A 481 47.63 5.66 14.04
C GLY A 481 46.30 5.00 14.43
N ALA A 482 45.76 5.41 15.58
CA ALA A 482 44.50 4.88 16.09
C ALA A 482 43.31 5.24 15.18
N PHE A 483 43.31 6.44 14.59
CA PHE A 483 42.26 6.86 13.67
C PHE A 483 42.19 6.02 12.38
N LYS A 484 43.31 5.48 11.89
CA LYS A 484 43.31 4.62 10.69
C LYS A 484 42.57 3.32 10.96
N GLU A 485 42.87 2.64 12.05
CA GLU A 485 42.22 1.36 12.37
C GLU A 485 40.73 1.55 12.72
N VAL A 486 40.37 2.62 13.43
CA VAL A 486 38.96 2.96 13.71
C VAL A 486 38.19 3.29 12.42
N ARG A 487 38.83 3.96 11.46
CA ARG A 487 38.22 4.19 10.14
C ARG A 487 38.01 2.90 9.37
N GLU A 488 38.99 1.99 9.36
CA GLU A 488 38.86 0.68 8.73
C GLU A 488 37.74 -0.15 9.40
N HIS A 489 37.61 -0.04 10.73
CA HIS A 489 36.49 -0.60 11.48
C HIS A 489 35.14 -0.08 10.95
N PHE A 490 34.95 1.23 10.83
CA PHE A 490 33.70 1.79 10.31
C PHE A 490 33.40 1.35 8.88
N VAL A 491 34.41 1.29 8.00
CA VAL A 491 34.22 0.83 6.61
C VAL A 491 33.67 -0.59 6.57
N GLN A 492 34.26 -1.51 7.34
CA GLN A 492 33.76 -2.89 7.39
C GLN A 492 32.40 -2.98 8.09
N ALA A 493 32.21 -2.24 9.18
CA ALA A 493 30.95 -2.24 9.91
C ALA A 493 29.80 -1.78 9.01
N PHE A 494 29.96 -0.66 8.31
CA PHE A 494 28.92 -0.09 7.45
C PHE A 494 28.61 -1.03 6.27
N ARG A 495 29.64 -1.64 5.68
CA ARG A 495 29.48 -2.63 4.61
C ARG A 495 28.65 -3.83 5.07
N ILE A 496 29.04 -4.47 6.18
CA ILE A 496 28.36 -5.67 6.69
C ILE A 496 26.93 -5.34 7.14
N ILE A 497 26.73 -4.21 7.81
CA ILE A 497 25.38 -3.77 8.20
C ILE A 497 24.49 -3.63 6.97
N LYS A 498 24.99 -2.98 5.90
CA LYS A 498 24.23 -2.84 4.64
C LYS A 498 23.97 -4.18 3.94
N GLU A 499 24.97 -5.04 3.83
CA GLU A 499 24.86 -6.38 3.21
C GLU A 499 23.82 -7.27 3.90
N HIS A 500 23.61 -7.08 5.21
CA HIS A 500 22.58 -7.74 6.01
C HIS A 500 21.32 -6.87 6.21
N LYS A 501 20.99 -5.98 5.26
CA LYS A 501 19.74 -5.20 5.25
C LYS A 501 19.50 -4.33 6.49
N GLY A 502 20.59 -3.89 7.12
CA GLY A 502 20.57 -2.90 8.17
C GLY A 502 20.91 -1.50 7.67
N ALA A 503 20.64 -0.52 8.52
CA ALA A 503 21.01 0.86 8.30
C ALA A 503 21.79 1.41 9.50
N VAL A 504 22.89 2.10 9.21
CA VAL A 504 23.65 2.85 10.22
C VAL A 504 22.84 4.10 10.57
N VAL A 505 22.47 4.21 11.85
CA VAL A 505 21.74 5.37 12.36
C VAL A 505 22.72 6.51 12.63
N LYS A 506 23.77 6.22 13.41
CA LYS A 506 24.83 7.17 13.75
C LYS A 506 26.04 6.46 14.34
N THR A 507 27.15 7.17 14.44
CA THR A 507 28.31 6.79 15.25
C THR A 507 28.36 7.59 16.55
N ILE A 508 28.89 6.99 17.62
CA ILE A 508 29.05 7.63 18.93
C ILE A 508 30.48 7.36 19.41
N GLY A 509 31.41 8.26 19.09
CA GLY A 509 32.83 7.97 19.26
C GLY A 509 33.26 6.87 18.28
N ASP A 510 33.71 5.74 18.82
CA ASP A 510 34.10 4.50 18.14
C ASP A 510 32.97 3.46 18.05
N ALA A 511 31.82 3.72 18.67
CA ALA A 511 30.64 2.85 18.59
C ALA A 511 29.80 3.12 17.34
N VAL A 512 29.19 2.07 16.79
CA VAL A 512 28.18 2.17 15.73
C VAL A 512 26.82 1.84 16.30
N MET A 513 25.83 2.70 16.05
CA MET A 513 24.42 2.40 16.25
C MET A 513 23.79 2.09 14.90
N ALA A 514 23.18 0.92 14.77
CA ALA A 514 22.50 0.48 13.57
C ALA A 514 21.10 -0.04 13.89
N SER A 515 20.23 -0.04 12.88
CA SER A 515 18.87 -0.53 12.97
C SER A 515 18.55 -1.54 11.89
N PHE A 516 17.72 -2.51 12.25
CA PHE A 516 17.25 -3.58 11.39
C PHE A 516 15.74 -3.76 11.56
N SER A 517 15.05 -4.09 10.47
CA SER A 517 13.65 -4.50 10.52
C SER A 517 13.48 -5.95 11.03
N SER A 518 14.54 -6.77 10.96
CA SER A 518 14.54 -8.18 11.36
C SER A 518 15.56 -8.44 12.48
N PRO A 519 15.15 -9.11 13.60
CA PRO A 519 16.08 -9.60 14.60
C PRO A 519 17.13 -10.56 14.05
N LEU A 520 16.74 -11.44 13.10
CA LEU A 520 17.64 -12.40 12.49
C LEU A 520 18.71 -11.70 11.65
N ASP A 521 18.33 -10.74 10.80
CA ASP A 521 19.29 -9.99 9.98
C ASP A 521 20.33 -9.27 10.85
N SER A 522 19.88 -8.65 11.95
CA SER A 522 20.79 -8.03 12.93
C SER A 522 21.74 -9.03 13.57
N LEU A 523 21.28 -10.25 13.89
CA LEU A 523 22.11 -11.30 14.46
C LEU A 523 23.14 -11.81 13.44
N LEU A 524 22.73 -12.02 12.19
CA LEU A 524 23.63 -12.46 11.11
C LEU A 524 24.72 -11.43 10.84
N ALA A 525 24.35 -10.14 10.78
CA ALA A 525 25.31 -9.03 10.70
C ALA A 525 26.30 -9.08 11.88
N SER A 526 25.81 -9.28 13.10
CA SER A 526 26.64 -9.36 14.31
C SER A 526 27.63 -10.52 14.28
N ILE A 527 27.18 -11.68 13.79
CA ILE A 527 28.03 -12.87 13.63
C ILE A 527 29.14 -12.60 12.60
N GLU A 528 28.82 -11.96 11.49
CA GLU A 528 29.82 -11.60 10.48
C GLU A 528 30.80 -10.54 10.99
N LEU A 529 30.31 -9.51 11.68
CA LEU A 529 31.15 -8.52 12.35
C LEU A 529 32.13 -9.21 13.30
N GLN A 530 31.66 -10.12 14.16
CA GLN A 530 32.55 -10.86 15.06
C GLN A 530 33.60 -11.70 14.33
N LYS A 531 33.29 -12.23 13.13
CA LYS A 531 34.27 -12.97 12.30
C LYS A 531 35.32 -12.05 11.69
N VAL A 532 34.92 -10.88 11.18
CA VAL A 532 35.84 -9.92 10.57
C VAL A 532 36.75 -9.28 11.61
N PHE A 533 36.24 -9.04 12.82
CA PHE A 533 36.99 -8.45 13.94
C PHE A 533 37.56 -9.48 14.92
N GLN A 534 37.80 -10.71 14.47
CA GLN A 534 38.61 -11.65 15.26
C GLN A 534 40.05 -11.13 15.36
N VAL A 535 40.66 -11.33 16.52
CA VAL A 535 42.06 -10.93 16.73
C VAL A 535 42.96 -11.76 15.84
N THR A 536 43.69 -11.10 14.95
CA THR A 536 44.77 -11.69 14.15
C THR A 536 46.01 -10.81 14.29
N PRO A 537 47.21 -11.26 13.86
CA PRO A 537 48.39 -10.40 13.80
C PRO A 537 48.16 -9.09 13.03
N GLU A 538 47.24 -9.11 12.06
CA GLU A 538 46.84 -7.99 11.21
C GLU A 538 45.65 -7.17 11.77
N ASN A 539 44.83 -7.74 12.66
CA ASN A 539 43.67 -7.06 13.24
C ASN A 539 43.72 -7.08 14.77
N ARG A 540 44.00 -5.92 15.37
CA ARG A 540 44.13 -5.76 16.83
C ARG A 540 42.85 -5.25 17.50
N ILE A 541 41.82 -4.94 16.71
CA ILE A 541 40.56 -4.43 17.22
C ILE A 541 39.65 -5.61 17.58
N GLN A 542 39.21 -5.63 18.83
CA GLN A 542 38.09 -6.47 19.27
C GLN A 542 36.85 -5.61 19.46
N ILE A 543 35.71 -6.18 19.12
CA ILE A 543 34.42 -5.51 19.33
C ILE A 543 33.53 -6.33 20.26
N ARG A 544 32.64 -5.60 20.93
CA ARG A 544 31.48 -6.17 21.61
C ARG A 544 30.22 -5.71 20.90
N ILE A 545 29.20 -6.57 20.86
CA ILE A 545 27.95 -6.27 20.15
C ILE A 545 26.77 -6.52 21.08
N SER A 546 25.80 -5.60 21.07
CA SER A 546 24.54 -5.76 21.79
C SER A 546 23.33 -5.52 20.88
N ILE A 547 22.30 -6.35 21.03
CA ILE A 547 21.09 -6.31 20.20
C ILE A 547 19.83 -6.30 21.07
N HIS A 548 18.90 -5.39 20.78
CA HIS A 548 17.57 -5.42 21.39
C HIS A 548 16.49 -4.99 20.42
N SER A 549 15.32 -5.63 20.51
CA SER A 549 14.16 -5.34 19.66
C SER A 549 12.99 -4.81 20.50
N GLY A 550 12.39 -3.71 20.06
CA GLY A 550 11.29 -3.06 20.77
C GLY A 550 10.74 -1.85 20.02
N GLN A 551 9.69 -1.21 20.56
CA GLN A 551 9.09 -0.03 19.94
C GLN A 551 10.07 1.16 19.92
N CYS A 552 10.15 1.85 18.79
CA CYS A 552 10.99 3.04 18.60
C CYS A 552 10.20 4.21 18.01
N LEU A 553 10.64 5.41 18.35
CA LEU A 553 10.23 6.64 17.69
C LEU A 553 11.35 7.12 16.77
N ALA A 554 11.02 7.48 15.53
CA ALA A 554 11.92 8.24 14.68
C ALA A 554 11.75 9.73 14.92
N VAL A 555 12.86 10.43 15.08
CA VAL A 555 12.94 11.88 15.27
C VAL A 555 14.02 12.46 14.37
N ASN A 556 14.00 13.77 14.12
CA ASN A 556 15.14 14.45 13.52
C ASN A 556 16.07 14.98 14.60
N LEU A 557 17.36 14.65 14.52
CA LEU A 557 18.40 15.37 15.24
C LEU A 557 19.55 15.70 14.30
N ASN A 558 19.97 16.96 14.31
CA ASN A 558 21.12 17.46 13.52
C ASN A 558 21.02 17.11 12.02
N SER A 559 19.82 17.26 11.45
CA SER A 559 19.53 16.97 10.04
C SER A 559 19.70 15.50 9.65
N ASN A 560 19.52 14.56 10.58
CA ASN A 560 19.51 13.13 10.32
C ASN A 560 18.39 12.43 11.09
N ILE A 561 17.91 11.32 10.53
CA ILE A 561 16.91 10.47 11.17
C ILE A 561 17.56 9.70 12.31
N ASP A 562 17.15 9.98 13.55
CA ASP A 562 17.63 9.33 14.76
C ASP A 562 16.48 8.59 15.45
N TYR A 563 16.81 7.59 16.27
CA TYR A 563 15.82 6.77 16.97
C TYR A 563 15.87 7.03 18.47
N PHE A 564 14.69 7.17 19.07
CA PHE A 564 14.50 7.44 20.49
C PHE A 564 13.54 6.44 21.13
N GLY A 565 13.70 6.26 22.44
CA GLY A 565 12.82 5.43 23.27
C GLY A 565 13.60 4.48 24.19
N ILE A 566 12.84 3.74 25.01
CA ILE A 566 13.39 2.76 25.95
C ILE A 566 14.21 1.68 25.24
N THR A 567 13.80 1.29 24.03
CA THR A 567 14.48 0.28 23.19
C THR A 567 15.93 0.64 22.89
N VAL A 568 16.20 1.90 22.50
CA VAL A 568 17.56 2.36 22.20
C VAL A 568 18.43 2.37 23.46
N ASN A 569 17.86 2.85 24.57
CA ASN A 569 18.54 2.84 25.87
C ASN A 569 18.84 1.42 26.34
N TYR A 570 17.92 0.49 26.14
CA TYR A 570 18.09 -0.92 26.48
C TYR A 570 19.23 -1.55 25.70
N ALA A 571 19.23 -1.41 24.38
CA ALA A 571 20.29 -1.93 23.52
C ALA A 571 21.66 -1.40 23.96
N SER A 572 21.78 -0.08 24.20
CA SER A 572 23.03 0.53 24.66
C SER A 572 23.49 0.02 26.04
N LYS A 573 22.58 -0.12 27.02
CA LYS A 573 22.95 -0.59 28.35
C LYS A 573 23.28 -2.08 28.40
N LEU A 574 22.76 -2.87 27.46
CA LEU A 574 23.09 -4.28 27.34
C LEU A 574 24.60 -4.50 27.05
N GLN A 575 25.29 -3.53 26.44
CA GLN A 575 26.76 -3.56 26.28
C GLN A 575 27.52 -3.68 27.61
N GLY A 576 26.93 -3.22 28.72
CA GLY A 576 27.54 -3.27 30.04
C GLY A 576 27.75 -4.68 30.58
N ILE A 577 27.05 -5.67 30.02
CA ILE A 577 27.25 -7.09 30.32
C ILE A 577 27.95 -7.83 29.17
N THR A 578 28.40 -7.17 28.11
CA THR A 578 29.02 -7.79 26.93
C THR A 578 30.53 -7.60 26.94
N GLU A 579 31.28 -8.69 26.84
CA GLU A 579 32.75 -8.68 26.75
C GLU A 579 33.27 -8.70 25.30
N ALA A 580 34.59 -8.63 25.13
CA ALA A 580 35.23 -8.69 23.81
C ALA A 580 34.93 -10.02 23.10
N GLY A 581 34.54 -9.97 21.83
CA GLY A 581 34.19 -11.17 21.06
C GLY A 581 32.80 -11.75 21.41
N GLU A 582 32.02 -11.05 22.23
CA GLU A 582 30.66 -11.50 22.59
C GLU A 582 29.57 -10.73 21.82
N ILE A 583 28.46 -11.41 21.61
CA ILE A 583 27.19 -10.82 21.16
C ILE A 583 26.18 -11.05 22.28
N ALA A 584 25.73 -9.97 22.94
CA ALA A 584 24.62 -10.05 23.89
C ALA A 584 23.32 -9.60 23.23
N PHE A 585 22.22 -10.27 23.51
CA PHE A 585 20.92 -9.88 22.98
C PHE A 585 19.79 -10.17 23.96
N SER A 586 18.78 -9.32 23.92
CA SER A 586 17.62 -9.41 24.81
C SER A 586 16.74 -10.63 24.53
N GLU A 587 15.85 -10.97 25.48
CA GLU A 587 14.85 -12.01 25.27
C GLU A 587 13.93 -11.76 24.06
N ALA A 588 13.63 -10.50 23.74
CA ALA A 588 12.82 -10.16 22.56
C ALA A 588 13.47 -10.63 21.25
N VAL A 589 14.80 -10.50 21.14
CA VAL A 589 15.58 -11.01 20.01
C VAL A 589 15.66 -12.53 20.07
N PHE A 590 15.93 -13.10 21.25
CA PHE A 590 16.03 -14.55 21.41
C PHE A 590 14.71 -15.27 21.10
N ARG A 591 13.55 -14.68 21.38
CA ARG A 591 12.23 -15.31 21.17
C ARG A 591 11.72 -15.20 19.74
N ASP A 592 12.39 -14.45 18.87
CA ASP A 592 12.05 -14.39 17.46
C ASP A 592 12.19 -15.77 16.80
N GLY A 593 11.18 -16.17 16.04
CA GLY A 593 11.06 -17.54 15.52
C GLY A 593 12.19 -17.90 14.54
N GLU A 594 12.53 -16.97 13.65
CA GLU A 594 13.61 -17.17 12.67
C GLU A 594 14.97 -17.22 13.37
N THR A 595 15.18 -16.34 14.36
CA THR A 595 16.38 -16.28 15.20
C THR A 595 16.61 -17.59 15.97
N ILE A 596 15.61 -18.10 16.69
CA ILE A 596 15.71 -19.39 17.41
C ILE A 596 16.07 -20.52 16.46
N ASN A 597 15.39 -20.58 15.32
CA ASN A 597 15.60 -21.64 14.34
C ASN A 597 17.02 -21.59 13.77
N HIS A 598 17.53 -20.39 13.45
CA HIS A 598 18.89 -20.21 12.99
C HIS A 598 19.92 -20.69 14.03
N LEU A 599 19.78 -20.24 15.28
CA LEU A 599 20.68 -20.61 16.38
C LEU A 599 20.74 -22.12 16.61
N LYS A 600 19.58 -22.79 16.59
CA LYS A 600 19.47 -24.25 16.72
C LYS A 600 20.12 -24.97 15.55
N ASN A 601 19.80 -24.58 14.32
CA ASN A 601 20.32 -25.22 13.12
C ASN A 601 21.84 -25.06 12.97
N ALA A 602 22.37 -23.91 13.38
CA ALA A 602 23.80 -23.65 13.38
C ALA A 602 24.54 -24.29 14.57
N GLY A 603 23.84 -24.93 15.52
CA GLY A 603 24.44 -25.54 16.71
C GLY A 603 25.14 -24.54 17.63
N MET A 604 24.74 -23.27 17.58
CA MET A 604 25.36 -22.21 18.37
C MET A 604 24.96 -22.31 19.85
N LYS A 605 25.95 -22.32 20.74
CA LYS A 605 25.70 -22.35 22.20
C LYS A 605 25.41 -20.94 22.69
N VAL A 606 24.19 -20.75 23.17
CA VAL A 606 23.73 -19.49 23.77
C VAL A 606 23.66 -19.65 25.28
N GLU A 607 24.31 -18.75 26.02
CA GLU A 607 24.22 -18.68 27.47
C GLU A 607 23.12 -17.70 27.89
N LYS A 608 22.27 -18.08 28.84
CA LYS A 608 21.27 -17.18 29.43
C LYS A 608 21.86 -16.53 30.69
N VAL A 609 21.88 -15.20 30.74
CA VAL A 609 22.44 -14.40 31.83
C VAL A 609 21.42 -13.38 32.35
N PRO A 610 21.46 -13.01 33.64
CA PRO A 610 20.63 -11.94 34.15
C PRO A 610 21.15 -10.58 33.68
N PHE A 611 20.24 -9.70 33.25
CA PHE A 611 20.53 -8.31 32.92
C PHE A 611 19.77 -7.39 33.88
N LYS A 612 20.51 -6.76 34.80
CA LYS A 612 19.94 -5.80 35.74
C LYS A 612 19.64 -4.48 35.03
N LEU A 613 18.36 -4.10 35.01
CA LEU A 613 17.91 -2.89 34.35
C LEU A 613 18.41 -1.65 35.11
N PRO A 614 19.18 -0.74 34.49
CA PRO A 614 19.70 0.44 35.20
C PRO A 614 18.63 1.41 35.72
N TRP A 615 17.39 1.30 35.23
CA TRP A 615 16.25 2.16 35.56
C TRP A 615 15.13 1.42 36.34
N SER A 616 15.33 0.14 36.70
CA SER A 616 14.35 -0.65 37.46
C SER A 616 15.05 -1.51 38.51
N SER A 617 14.32 -1.95 39.54
CA SER A 617 14.79 -2.98 40.47
C SER A 617 14.66 -4.39 39.91
N GLU A 618 14.04 -4.53 38.73
CA GLU A 618 13.82 -5.80 38.04
C GLU A 618 15.06 -6.25 37.24
N GLU A 619 15.12 -7.54 36.97
CA GLU A 619 16.13 -8.15 36.11
C GLU A 619 15.44 -8.86 34.94
N ASP A 620 15.96 -8.60 33.74
CA ASP A 620 15.49 -9.27 32.55
C ASP A 620 16.45 -10.42 32.17
N PRO A 621 15.95 -11.47 31.51
CA PRO A 621 16.82 -12.43 30.85
C PRO A 621 17.48 -11.84 29.60
N ALA A 622 18.80 -11.96 29.53
CA ALA A 622 19.61 -11.70 28.35
C ALA A 622 20.33 -12.99 27.90
N TYR A 623 20.82 -12.97 26.67
CA TYR A 623 21.41 -14.12 26.01
C TYR A 623 22.75 -13.73 25.39
N LYS A 624 23.76 -14.58 25.53
CA LYS A 624 25.12 -14.35 25.04
C LYS A 624 25.56 -15.43 24.07
N LEU A 625 26.21 -15.01 22.99
CA LEU A 625 27.04 -15.84 22.12
C LEU A 625 28.50 -15.43 22.31
N VAL A 626 29.36 -16.41 22.58
CA VAL A 626 30.80 -16.19 22.76
C VAL A 626 31.54 -16.71 21.53
N PHE A 627 32.25 -15.82 20.82
CA PHE A 627 33.17 -16.19 19.75
C PHE A 627 34.57 -16.36 20.36
N ASN A 628 34.93 -17.60 20.68
CA ASN A 628 36.24 -17.90 21.25
C ASN A 628 37.35 -17.42 20.31
N ALA A 629 38.25 -16.55 20.80
CA ALA A 629 39.51 -16.17 20.16
C ALA A 629 40.55 -17.31 20.16
N SER A 630 40.12 -18.56 20.19
CA SER A 630 40.99 -19.73 20.37
C SER A 630 40.30 -20.96 19.79
N ILE A 631 40.54 -21.24 18.50
CA ILE A 631 40.73 -22.56 17.87
C ILE A 631 41.16 -22.26 16.41
N ASN A 632 42.44 -21.98 16.24
CA ASN A 632 43.40 -22.64 15.34
C ASN A 632 44.64 -21.76 15.16
#